data_AF-A0A7S3NUA8-F1
#
_entry.id   AF-A0A7S3NUA8-F1
#
_cell.length_a   1.000
_cell.length_b   1.000
_cell.length_c   1.000
_cell.angle_alpha   90.00
_cell.angle_beta   90.00
_cell.angle_gamma   90.00
#
_symmetry.space_group_name_H-M   'P 1'
#
loop_
_entity.id
_entity.type
_entity.pdbx_description
1 polymer ?
#
loop_
_entity_poly.entity_id
_entity_poly.type
_entity_poly.pdbx_seq_one_letter_code
_entity_poly.pdbx_strand_id
1 'polypeptide(L)'
;HHIFATLGDNWKKTITIFSGGKVLCCTGWKVGWAIGPADILRQTVVFNDCCTYCHNVPGQVAVARSLKAAREEEYEGAKSFVDFEKADFEKSHEILIKGLEESPLPIKSIPASGGYFIFADISELRDMIPEKYFEQQEYEEDPDTTIEKNDFGLPVPLDLAVCRWLAMEKKVVTMPGT
;
A
#
# COMPACT_ATOMS: atom_id res chain seq x y z
N HIS A 1 14.41 -9.70 7.03
CA HIS A 1 13.61 -9.90 5.80
C HIS A 1 14.17 -11.11 5.06
N HIS A 2 13.36 -12.12 4.75
CA HIS A 2 13.76 -13.25 3.93
C HIS A 2 12.96 -13.22 2.63
N ILE A 3 13.65 -13.23 1.49
CA ILE A 3 12.98 -13.32 0.19
C ILE A 3 12.45 -14.74 0.07
N PHE A 4 11.15 -14.91 -0.25
CA PHE A 4 10.52 -16.23 -0.30
C PHE A 4 11.25 -17.22 -1.22
N ALA A 5 11.82 -16.71 -2.32
CA ALA A 5 12.61 -17.47 -3.28
C ALA A 5 13.88 -18.10 -2.69
N THR A 6 14.42 -17.59 -1.57
CA THR A 6 15.63 -18.16 -0.92
C THR A 6 15.31 -19.26 0.08
N LEU A 7 14.03 -19.60 0.27
CA LEU A 7 13.60 -20.63 1.22
C LEU A 7 13.51 -21.98 0.50
N GLY A 8 14.33 -22.96 0.91
CA GLY A 8 14.30 -24.32 0.35
C GLY A 8 14.48 -24.34 -1.17
N ASP A 9 13.55 -24.99 -1.88
CA ASP A 9 13.55 -25.10 -3.35
C ASP A 9 12.64 -24.05 -4.04
N ASN A 10 12.17 -23.04 -3.30
CA ASN A 10 11.18 -22.08 -3.78
C ASN A 10 11.65 -21.22 -4.95
N TRP A 11 12.97 -21.05 -5.15
CA TRP A 11 13.52 -20.34 -6.30
C TRP A 11 12.90 -20.82 -7.61
N LYS A 12 12.73 -22.14 -7.78
CA LYS A 12 12.19 -22.75 -9.00
C LYS A 12 10.70 -22.43 -9.25
N LYS A 13 10.03 -21.79 -8.30
CA LYS A 13 8.58 -21.60 -8.24
C LYS A 13 8.18 -20.15 -8.02
N THR A 14 9.14 -19.24 -7.91
CA THR A 14 8.90 -17.88 -7.42
C THR A 14 9.43 -16.85 -8.41
N ILE A 15 8.56 -15.91 -8.81
CA ILE A 15 8.97 -14.63 -9.38
C ILE A 15 8.86 -13.58 -8.27
N THR A 16 9.97 -12.91 -7.96
CA THR A 16 10.01 -11.79 -7.03
C THR A 16 9.89 -10.49 -7.81
N ILE A 17 8.90 -9.67 -7.48
CA ILE A 17 8.62 -8.40 -8.17
C ILE A 17 9.07 -7.24 -7.27
N PHE A 18 9.73 -6.26 -7.88
CA PHE A 18 10.23 -5.06 -7.23
C PHE A 18 9.64 -3.81 -7.90
N SER A 19 9.44 -2.75 -7.12
CA SER A 19 8.94 -1.47 -7.59
C SER A 19 9.97 -0.37 -7.31
N GLY A 20 10.56 0.21 -8.35
CA GLY A 20 11.45 1.37 -8.21
C GLY A 20 10.72 2.56 -7.61
N GLY A 21 9.44 2.75 -7.99
CA GLY A 21 8.60 3.82 -7.45
C GLY A 21 8.34 3.73 -5.95
N LYS A 22 8.26 2.52 -5.37
CA LYS A 22 8.14 2.36 -3.91
C LYS A 22 9.49 2.51 -3.21
N VAL A 23 10.56 1.99 -3.81
CA VAL A 23 11.92 2.04 -3.23
C VAL A 23 12.45 3.47 -3.19
N LEU A 24 12.09 4.32 -4.16
CA LEU A 24 12.63 5.67 -4.33
C LEU A 24 11.55 6.76 -4.15
N CYS A 25 10.41 6.42 -3.54
CA CYS A 25 9.29 7.34 -3.29
C CYS A 25 8.78 8.10 -4.55
N CYS A 26 8.90 7.47 -5.73
CA CYS A 26 8.53 8.02 -7.04
C CYS A 26 7.48 7.14 -7.76
N THR A 27 6.37 6.81 -7.09
CA THR A 27 5.34 5.86 -7.58
C THR A 27 4.76 6.20 -8.96
N GLY A 28 4.79 7.47 -9.36
CA GLY A 28 4.38 7.95 -10.68
C GLY A 28 5.31 7.55 -11.84
N TRP A 29 6.54 7.10 -11.56
CA TRP A 29 7.50 6.73 -12.63
C TRP A 29 7.15 5.42 -13.32
N LYS A 30 6.37 4.56 -12.66
CA LYS A 30 5.89 3.27 -13.19
C LYS A 30 7.01 2.36 -13.71
N VAL A 31 8.13 2.31 -12.96
CA VAL A 31 9.25 1.42 -13.23
C VAL A 31 9.40 0.39 -12.11
N GLY A 32 9.55 -0.87 -12.51
CA GLY A 32 9.78 -2.01 -11.65
C GLY A 32 10.54 -3.09 -12.41
N TRP A 33 10.89 -4.17 -11.73
CA TRP A 33 11.56 -5.32 -12.33
C TRP A 33 11.15 -6.62 -11.63
N ALA A 34 11.33 -7.73 -12.33
CA ALA A 34 11.06 -9.06 -11.81
C ALA A 34 12.33 -9.91 -11.85
N ILE A 35 12.54 -10.72 -10.82
CA ILE A 35 13.66 -11.66 -10.70
C ILE A 35 13.08 -13.03 -10.41
N GLY A 36 13.47 -14.04 -11.19
CA GLY A 36 12.98 -15.40 -11.03
C GLY A 36 13.69 -16.37 -11.97
N PRO A 37 13.32 -17.66 -11.93
CA PRO A 37 13.89 -18.68 -12.79
C PRO A 37 13.48 -18.44 -14.24
N ALA A 38 14.40 -18.70 -15.17
CA ALA A 38 14.28 -18.26 -16.57
C ALA A 38 13.09 -18.90 -17.31
N ASP A 39 12.73 -20.14 -16.95
CA ASP A 39 11.61 -20.89 -17.49
C ASP A 39 10.26 -20.21 -17.20
N ILE A 40 10.06 -19.73 -15.97
CA ILE A 40 8.84 -19.00 -15.58
C ILE A 40 8.89 -17.55 -16.07
N LEU A 41 10.04 -16.89 -15.94
CA LEU A 41 10.20 -15.48 -16.28
C LEU A 41 9.98 -15.19 -17.78
N ARG A 42 10.30 -16.15 -18.66
CA ARG A 42 10.11 -16.02 -20.11
C ARG A 42 8.67 -15.67 -20.48
N GLN A 43 7.68 -16.31 -19.85
CA GLN A 43 6.27 -16.04 -20.13
C GLN A 43 5.86 -14.62 -19.70
N THR A 44 6.40 -14.15 -18.58
CA THR A 44 6.19 -12.77 -18.10
C THR A 44 6.71 -11.73 -19.08
N VAL A 45 7.87 -11.97 -19.71
CA VAL A 45 8.42 -11.07 -20.74
C VAL A 45 7.51 -11.00 -21.96
N VAL A 46 7.03 -12.14 -22.46
CA VAL A 46 6.10 -12.17 -23.61
C VAL A 46 4.83 -11.37 -23.31
N PHE A 47 4.23 -11.59 -22.14
CA PHE A 47 3.03 -10.86 -21.72
C PHE A 47 3.29 -9.35 -21.63
N ASN A 48 4.42 -8.96 -21.03
CA ASN A 48 4.83 -7.57 -20.89
C ASN A 48 4.98 -6.87 -22.25
N ASP A 49 5.60 -7.54 -23.22
CA ASP A 49 5.77 -7.04 -24.58
C ASP A 49 4.43 -6.87 -25.31
N CYS A 50 3.45 -7.74 -25.06
CA CYS A 50 2.10 -7.61 -25.61
C CYS A 50 1.28 -6.48 -24.98
N CYS A 51 1.46 -6.21 -23.69
CA CYS A 51 0.66 -5.20 -22.97
C CYS A 51 1.20 -3.78 -23.10
N THR A 52 2.53 -3.62 -23.06
CA THR A 52 3.17 -2.29 -23.00
C THR A 52 4.18 -2.05 -24.11
N TYR A 53 4.80 -3.13 -24.62
CA TYR A 53 5.88 -3.12 -25.62
C TYR A 53 7.13 -2.33 -25.19
N CYS A 54 7.00 -1.02 -24.96
CA CYS A 54 8.04 -0.13 -24.46
C CYS A 54 7.65 0.50 -23.12
N HIS A 55 8.61 0.55 -22.21
CA HIS A 55 8.46 1.24 -20.91
C HIS A 55 9.00 2.67 -20.98
N ASN A 56 8.66 3.48 -19.96
CA ASN A 56 9.21 4.82 -19.73
C ASN A 56 10.75 4.80 -19.67
N VAL A 57 11.41 5.04 -20.81
CA VAL A 57 12.88 5.01 -20.93
C VAL A 57 13.56 6.02 -20.00
N PRO A 58 13.13 7.31 -19.93
CA PRO A 58 13.67 8.25 -18.95
C PRO A 58 13.58 7.73 -17.50
N GLY A 59 12.43 7.15 -17.13
CA GLY A 59 12.22 6.54 -15.82
C GLY A 59 13.18 5.37 -15.55
N GLN A 60 13.41 4.50 -16.54
CA GLN A 60 14.35 3.39 -16.41
C GLN A 60 15.78 3.87 -16.15
N VAL A 61 16.25 4.88 -16.91
CA VAL A 61 17.59 5.46 -16.72
C VAL A 61 17.71 6.10 -15.35
N ALA A 62 16.69 6.84 -14.91
CA ALA A 62 16.68 7.49 -13.61
C ALA A 62 16.69 6.45 -12.47
N VAL A 63 15.82 5.44 -12.50
CA VAL A 63 15.81 4.35 -11.50
C VAL A 63 17.15 3.62 -11.46
N ALA A 64 17.74 3.28 -12.61
CA ALA A 64 19.02 2.57 -12.66
C ALA A 64 20.15 3.35 -11.96
N ARG A 65 20.21 4.67 -12.15
CA ARG A 65 21.19 5.54 -11.49
C ARG A 65 20.88 5.71 -10.00
N SER A 66 19.61 5.99 -9.69
CA SER A 66 19.16 6.23 -8.32
C SER A 66 19.29 5.02 -7.42
N LEU A 67 19.11 3.79 -7.91
CA LEU A 67 19.25 2.58 -7.09
C LEU A 67 20.66 2.40 -6.52
N LYS A 68 21.68 2.79 -7.29
CA LYS A 68 23.07 2.75 -6.84
C LYS A 68 23.33 3.85 -5.81
N ALA A 69 23.00 5.09 -6.17
CA ALA A 69 23.17 6.25 -5.30
C ALA A 69 22.44 6.06 -3.96
N ALA A 70 21.20 5.58 -4.00
CA ALA A 70 20.37 5.38 -2.81
C ALA A 70 20.96 4.40 -1.78
N ARG A 71 21.89 3.54 -2.17
CA ARG A 71 22.57 2.58 -1.29
C ARG A 71 23.98 3.01 -0.90
N GLU A 72 24.66 3.74 -1.76
CA GLU A 72 26.11 3.99 -1.63
C GLU A 72 26.44 5.43 -1.23
N GLU A 73 25.53 6.37 -1.44
CA GLU A 73 25.76 7.80 -1.19
C GLU A 73 25.02 8.26 0.07
N GLU A 74 25.66 9.15 0.83
CA GLU A 74 25.06 9.82 1.98
C GLU A 74 23.83 10.64 1.55
N TYR A 75 22.79 10.65 2.37
CA TYR A 75 21.56 11.39 2.09
C TYR A 75 21.00 12.00 3.38
N GLU A 76 20.84 13.33 3.40
CA GLU A 76 20.23 14.07 4.52
C GLU A 76 20.83 13.71 5.90
N GLY A 77 22.16 13.50 5.96
CA GLY A 77 22.89 13.12 7.19
C GLY A 77 22.78 11.64 7.59
N ALA A 78 22.10 10.81 6.81
CA ALA A 78 22.11 9.35 6.94
C ALA A 78 23.12 8.72 5.97
N LYS A 79 23.61 7.52 6.32
CA LYS A 79 24.61 6.79 5.52
C LYS A 79 24.15 6.48 4.09
N SER A 80 22.84 6.34 3.90
CA SER A 80 22.23 6.10 2.61
C SER A 80 20.79 6.60 2.60
N PHE A 81 20.22 6.81 1.41
CA PHE A 81 18.79 7.12 1.25
C PHE A 81 17.92 6.01 1.88
N VAL A 82 18.31 4.74 1.74
CA VAL A 82 17.57 3.61 2.33
C VAL A 82 17.55 3.67 3.86
N ASP A 83 18.66 4.07 4.49
CA ASP A 83 18.72 4.23 5.94
C ASP A 83 17.89 5.42 6.43
N PHE A 84 17.92 6.53 5.67
CA PHE A 84 17.07 7.70 5.92
C PHE A 84 15.59 7.33 5.90
N GLU A 85 15.10 6.74 4.80
CA GLU A 85 13.70 6.36 4.63
C GLU A 85 13.26 5.36 5.70
N LYS A 86 14.13 4.40 6.05
CA LYS A 86 13.81 3.43 7.11
C LYS A 86 13.57 4.14 8.45
N ALA A 87 14.43 5.08 8.83
CA ALA A 87 14.27 5.84 10.07
C ALA A 87 13.02 6.73 10.04
N ASP A 88 12.71 7.34 8.89
CA ASP A 88 11.52 8.18 8.73
C ASP A 88 10.21 7.39 8.82
N PHE A 89 10.16 6.21 8.19
CA PHE A 89 9.01 5.30 8.32
C PHE A 89 8.87 4.71 9.72
N GLU A 90 9.96 4.35 10.40
CA GLU A 90 9.92 3.90 11.80
C GLU A 90 9.32 4.99 12.70
N LYS A 91 9.78 6.23 12.56
CA LYS A 91 9.24 7.38 13.30
C LYS A 91 7.76 7.63 13.00
N SER A 92 7.36 7.59 11.72
CA SER A 92 5.97 7.78 11.31
C SER A 92 5.06 6.69 11.88
N HIS A 93 5.55 5.45 11.88
CA HIS A 93 4.86 4.30 12.44
C HIS A 93 4.68 4.41 13.96
N GLU A 94 5.71 4.84 14.69
CA GLU A 94 5.63 5.11 16.14
C GLU A 94 4.60 6.19 16.47
N ILE A 95 4.58 7.29 15.72
CA ILE A 95 3.61 8.38 15.91
C ILE A 95 2.18 7.86 15.72
N LEU A 96 1.93 7.07 14.67
CA LEU A 96 0.61 6.53 14.38
C LEU A 96 0.17 5.50 15.42
N ILE A 97 1.04 4.58 15.83
CA ILE A 97 0.73 3.61 16.89
C ILE A 97 0.38 4.33 18.19
N LYS A 98 1.22 5.27 18.61
CA LYS A 98 0.97 6.05 19.83
C LYS A 98 -0.34 6.82 19.74
N GLY A 99 -0.64 7.44 18.60
CA GLY A 99 -1.90 8.14 18.38
C GLY A 99 -3.13 7.22 18.45
N LEU A 100 -3.00 5.96 18.03
CA LEU A 100 -4.05 4.96 18.17
C LEU A 100 -4.20 4.50 19.63
N GLU A 101 -3.09 4.30 20.37
CA GLU A 101 -3.12 3.92 21.78
C GLU A 101 -3.68 5.02 22.69
N GLU A 102 -3.42 6.29 22.37
CA GLU A 102 -3.94 7.45 23.09
C GLU A 102 -5.38 7.81 22.66
N SER A 103 -5.91 7.16 21.63
CA SER A 103 -7.26 7.41 21.12
C SER A 103 -8.33 7.01 22.14
N PRO A 104 -9.41 7.79 22.30
CA PRO A 104 -10.56 7.39 23.11
C PRO A 104 -11.40 6.29 22.44
N LEU A 105 -11.11 5.95 21.18
CA LEU A 105 -11.79 4.89 20.45
C LEU A 105 -11.16 3.53 20.77
N PRO A 106 -11.94 2.46 20.94
CA PRO A 106 -11.43 1.11 21.19
C PRO A 106 -10.84 0.50 19.91
N ILE A 107 -9.74 1.08 19.42
CA ILE A 107 -9.02 0.67 18.21
C ILE A 107 -7.66 0.14 18.65
N LYS A 108 -7.33 -1.09 18.23
CA LYS A 108 -6.05 -1.72 18.55
C LYS A 108 -5.20 -1.81 17.30
N SER A 109 -3.99 -1.26 17.34
CA SER A 109 -3.05 -1.42 16.23
C SER A 109 -2.58 -2.87 16.11
N ILE A 110 -2.42 -3.35 14.88
CA ILE A 110 -1.84 -4.65 14.58
C ILE A 110 -0.41 -4.38 14.08
N PRO A 111 0.62 -4.79 14.84
CA PRO A 111 2.02 -4.47 14.51
C PRO A 111 2.41 -5.02 13.13
N ALA A 112 2.97 -4.16 12.28
CA ALA A 112 3.57 -4.54 11.01
C ALA A 112 5.10 -4.48 11.11
N SER A 113 5.80 -5.49 10.59
CA SER A 113 7.28 -5.50 10.56
C SER A 113 7.88 -4.71 9.40
N GLY A 114 7.06 -3.97 8.65
CA GLY A 114 7.50 -3.13 7.54
C GLY A 114 6.35 -2.61 6.68
N GLY A 115 6.69 -1.74 5.73
CA GLY A 115 5.72 -0.99 4.95
C GLY A 115 5.28 0.29 5.66
N TYR A 116 4.33 1.00 5.05
CA TYR A 116 3.83 2.29 5.53
C TYR A 116 2.34 2.24 5.88
N PHE A 117 1.79 1.03 5.99
CA PHE A 117 0.41 0.78 6.41
C PHE A 117 0.41 0.17 7.80
N ILE A 118 -0.59 0.54 8.60
CA ILE A 118 -0.91 -0.06 9.89
C ILE A 118 -2.33 -0.60 9.78
N PHE A 119 -2.49 -1.88 10.08
CA PHE A 119 -3.82 -2.46 10.26
C PHE A 119 -4.29 -2.18 11.68
N ALA A 120 -5.59 -2.02 11.85
CA ALA A 120 -6.19 -1.81 13.15
C ALA A 120 -7.40 -2.71 13.33
N ASP A 121 -7.52 -3.33 14.49
CA ASP A 121 -8.70 -4.05 14.92
C ASP A 121 -9.74 -3.04 15.39
N ILE A 122 -10.91 -3.11 14.75
CA ILE A 122 -12.07 -2.24 14.93
C ILE A 122 -13.29 -3.01 15.45
N SER A 123 -13.12 -4.28 15.85
CA SER A 123 -14.24 -5.17 16.22
C SER A 123 -15.09 -4.59 17.36
N GLU A 124 -14.46 -3.86 18.28
CA GLU A 124 -15.11 -3.22 19.43
C GLU A 124 -15.82 -1.89 19.07
N LEU A 125 -15.72 -1.42 17.82
CA LEU A 125 -16.39 -0.19 17.40
C LEU A 125 -17.85 -0.38 16.99
N ARG A 126 -18.34 -1.61 16.75
CA ARG A 126 -19.66 -1.85 16.13
C ARG A 126 -20.79 -1.07 16.82
N ASP A 127 -20.84 -1.11 18.15
CA ASP A 127 -21.92 -0.48 18.93
C ASP A 127 -21.82 1.05 18.98
N MET A 128 -20.65 1.61 18.65
CA MET A 128 -20.43 3.05 18.59
C MET A 128 -20.80 3.67 17.24
N ILE A 129 -20.90 2.86 16.18
CA ILE A 129 -21.18 3.34 14.82
C ILE A 129 -22.69 3.49 14.62
N PRO A 130 -23.19 4.70 14.27
CA PRO A 130 -24.60 4.92 13.97
C PRO A 130 -25.11 4.06 12.80
N GLU A 131 -26.35 3.57 12.89
CA GLU A 131 -26.93 2.66 11.89
C GLU A 131 -26.96 3.23 10.47
N LYS A 132 -27.07 4.56 10.33
CA LYS A 132 -27.00 5.29 9.04
C LYS A 132 -25.74 5.00 8.21
N TYR A 133 -24.67 4.48 8.83
CA TYR A 133 -23.43 4.08 8.13
C TYR A 133 -23.43 2.63 7.65
N PHE A 134 -24.34 1.80 8.17
CA PHE A 134 -24.58 0.43 7.70
C PHE A 134 -25.64 0.38 6.60
N GLU A 135 -26.39 1.46 6.43
CA GLU A 135 -27.27 1.65 5.29
C GLU A 135 -26.45 1.83 4.00
N GLN A 136 -26.93 1.24 2.91
CA GLN A 136 -26.42 1.58 1.59
C GLN A 136 -26.77 3.04 1.31
N GLN A 137 -25.76 3.91 1.40
CA GLN A 137 -25.93 5.29 0.97
C GLN A 137 -25.88 5.30 -0.55
N GLU A 138 -27.01 5.63 -1.17
CA GLU A 138 -27.00 6.17 -2.51
C GLU A 138 -26.06 7.38 -2.48
N TYR A 139 -25.09 7.44 -3.39
CA TYR A 139 -24.35 8.68 -3.60
C TYR A 139 -25.39 9.79 -3.81
N GLU A 140 -25.20 10.97 -3.20
CA GLU A 140 -25.97 12.15 -3.61
C GLU A 140 -25.91 12.22 -5.13
N GLU A 141 -27.07 12.34 -5.79
CA GLU A 141 -27.11 12.50 -7.24
C GLU A 141 -26.45 13.82 -7.60
N ASP A 142 -25.13 13.79 -7.77
CA ASP A 142 -24.35 14.90 -8.29
C ASP A 142 -24.51 14.87 -9.82
N PRO A 143 -25.24 15.83 -10.42
CA PRO A 143 -25.50 15.87 -11.85
C PRO A 143 -24.23 15.99 -12.70
N ASP A 144 -23.09 16.34 -12.09
CA ASP A 144 -21.79 16.44 -12.75
C ASP A 144 -20.94 15.16 -12.63
N THR A 145 -21.41 14.12 -11.94
CA THR A 145 -20.72 12.83 -11.86
C THR A 145 -21.53 11.67 -12.41
N THR A 146 -20.93 10.93 -13.36
CA THR A 146 -21.50 9.69 -13.87
C THR A 146 -21.06 8.53 -12.97
N ILE A 147 -21.60 8.44 -11.76
CA ILE A 147 -21.36 7.29 -10.88
C ILE A 147 -22.44 6.25 -11.19
N GLU A 148 -22.05 5.13 -11.79
CA GLU A 148 -22.94 3.96 -11.88
C GLU A 148 -23.25 3.47 -10.46
N LYS A 149 -24.56 3.42 -10.14
CA LYS A 149 -25.06 2.89 -8.86
C LYS A 149 -24.81 1.38 -8.84
N ASN A 150 -23.71 0.95 -8.23
CA ASN A 150 -23.45 -0.47 -7.96
C ASN A 150 -24.16 -0.90 -6.68
N ASP A 151 -25.45 -1.24 -6.78
CA ASP A 151 -26.17 -1.94 -5.72
C ASP A 151 -25.96 -3.46 -5.87
N PHE A 152 -25.08 -4.01 -5.04
CA PHE A 152 -24.83 -5.45 -4.98
C PHE A 152 -25.82 -6.19 -4.05
N GLY A 153 -26.77 -5.50 -3.41
CA GLY A 153 -27.71 -6.06 -2.44
C GLY A 153 -27.04 -6.62 -1.18
N LEU A 154 -25.76 -6.33 -0.98
CA LEU A 154 -24.98 -6.83 0.15
C LEU A 154 -25.04 -5.85 1.33
N PRO A 155 -25.05 -6.37 2.58
CA PRO A 155 -24.95 -5.54 3.76
C PRO A 155 -23.60 -4.82 3.79
N VAL A 156 -23.59 -3.58 4.28
CA VAL A 156 -22.36 -2.81 4.44
C VAL A 156 -21.52 -3.43 5.57
N PRO A 157 -20.26 -3.86 5.30
CA PRO A 157 -19.40 -4.44 6.33
C PRO A 157 -18.96 -3.38 7.35
N LEU A 158 -18.56 -3.84 8.54
CA LEU A 158 -18.19 -2.97 9.66
C LEU A 158 -17.05 -2.00 9.30
N ASP A 159 -16.04 -2.46 8.59
CA ASP A 159 -14.89 -1.63 8.21
C ASP A 159 -15.29 -0.49 7.28
N LEU A 160 -16.13 -0.74 6.26
CA LEU A 160 -16.66 0.29 5.40
C LEU A 160 -17.51 1.30 6.18
N ALA A 161 -18.37 0.84 7.10
CA ALA A 161 -19.16 1.71 7.96
C ALA A 161 -18.29 2.59 8.87
N VAL A 162 -17.25 2.00 9.49
CA VAL A 162 -16.27 2.72 10.32
C VAL A 162 -15.49 3.75 9.48
N CYS A 163 -15.01 3.40 8.28
CA CYS A 163 -14.30 4.33 7.40
C CYS A 163 -15.17 5.53 7.02
N ARG A 164 -16.44 5.29 6.67
CA ARG A 164 -17.41 6.37 6.38
C ARG A 164 -17.66 7.24 7.60
N TRP A 165 -17.86 6.65 8.77
CA TRP A 165 -18.07 7.39 10.01
C TRP A 165 -16.86 8.24 10.40
N LEU A 166 -15.65 7.67 10.35
CA LEU A 166 -14.41 8.41 10.61
C LEU A 166 -14.23 9.57 9.63
N ALA A 167 -14.48 9.35 8.33
CA ALA A 167 -14.34 10.40 7.32
C ALA A 167 -15.34 11.54 7.56
N MET A 168 -16.61 11.21 7.84
CA MET A 168 -17.67 12.21 7.96
C MET A 168 -17.65 12.94 9.31
N GLU A 169 -17.55 12.20 10.42
CA GLU A 169 -17.72 12.73 11.78
C GLU A 169 -16.38 13.09 12.44
N LYS A 170 -15.27 12.44 12.05
CA LYS A 170 -13.94 12.67 12.64
C LYS A 170 -12.94 13.34 11.68
N LYS A 171 -13.29 13.48 10.40
CA LYS A 171 -12.42 14.02 9.34
C LYS A 171 -11.12 13.24 9.17
N VAL A 172 -11.16 11.94 9.46
CA VAL A 172 -10.04 11.01 9.28
C VAL A 172 -10.40 10.02 8.20
N VAL A 173 -9.62 10.01 7.11
CA VAL A 173 -9.80 9.05 6.02
C VAL A 173 -8.98 7.81 6.32
N THR A 174 -9.63 6.65 6.24
CA THR A 174 -9.03 5.33 6.38
C THR A 174 -9.53 4.46 5.23
N MET A 175 -8.88 3.31 5.01
CA MET A 175 -9.33 2.35 4.00
C MET A 175 -9.87 1.09 4.67
N PRO A 176 -11.00 0.54 4.17
CA PRO A 176 -11.49 -0.75 4.63
C PRO A 176 -10.45 -1.83 4.33
N GLY A 177 -10.35 -2.81 5.24
CA GLY A 177 -9.34 -3.86 5.18
C GLY A 177 -9.83 -5.15 4.51
N THR A 178 -11.14 -5.26 4.28
CA THR A 178 -11.80 -6.41 3.65
C THR A 178 -12.33 -6.12 2.25
#